data_AF-A0A934VX49-F1
#
_entry.id   AF-A0A934VX49-F1
#
_cell.length_a   1.000
_cell.length_b   1.000
_cell.length_c   1.000
_cell.angle_alpha   90.00
_cell.angle_beta   90.00
_cell.angle_gamma   90.00
#
_symmetry.space_group_name_H-M   'P 1'
#
loop_
_entity.id
_entity.type
_entity.pdbx_description
1 polymer ?
#
loop_
_entity_poly.entity_id
_entity_poly.type
_entity_poly.pdbx_seq_one_letter_code
_entity_poly.pdbx_strand_id
1 'polypeptide(L)'
;MNRRKSDPRTPASVYFALIAATLIAACGGMLHVYYKNQQIQVVREIDAIDRRVDQYRLDVKTTDYRMDQLLNRYAIRKQLEENSSTLCAIPLGLIEQVDPAPPARESVASATP
;
A
#
# COMPACT_ATOMS: atom_id res chain seq x y z
N MET A 1 -66.54 -37.26 37.62
CA MET A 1 -65.25 -37.90 37.26
C MET A 1 -64.88 -37.47 35.84
N ASN A 2 -64.16 -36.35 35.69
CA ASN A 2 -63.81 -35.83 34.36
C ASN A 2 -62.38 -35.27 34.41
N ARG A 3 -61.40 -36.13 34.07
CA ARG A 3 -59.97 -35.79 34.08
C ARG A 3 -59.45 -35.88 32.65
N ARG A 4 -59.81 -34.89 31.82
CA ARG A 4 -59.08 -34.63 30.58
C ARG A 4 -57.78 -33.95 30.98
N LYS A 5 -56.73 -34.74 31.16
CA LYS A 5 -55.37 -34.24 31.31
C LYS A 5 -55.03 -33.49 30.03
N SER A 6 -54.96 -32.17 30.14
CA SER A 6 -54.37 -31.27 29.16
C SER A 6 -52.91 -31.67 28.98
N ASP A 7 -52.64 -32.34 27.86
CA ASP A 7 -51.29 -32.64 27.39
C ASP A 7 -50.61 -31.31 27.02
N PRO A 8 -49.46 -30.93 27.62
CA PRO A 8 -48.79 -29.67 27.32
C PRO A 8 -48.07 -29.78 25.98
N ARG A 9 -48.83 -29.72 24.88
CA ARG A 9 -48.24 -29.63 23.54
C ARG A 9 -47.55 -28.27 23.41
N THR A 10 -46.22 -28.30 23.34
CA THR A 10 -45.40 -27.12 23.03
C THR A 10 -45.92 -26.46 21.75
N PRO A 11 -46.25 -25.16 21.78
CA PRO A 11 -46.79 -24.49 20.60
C PRO A 11 -45.72 -24.39 19.50
N ALA A 12 -46.15 -24.51 18.24
CA ALA A 12 -45.26 -24.48 17.07
C ALA A 12 -44.36 -23.23 17.00
N SER A 13 -44.80 -22.13 17.59
CA SER A 13 -44.02 -20.89 17.73
C SER A 13 -42.72 -21.06 18.50
N VAL A 14 -42.65 -21.96 19.48
CA VAL A 14 -41.44 -22.23 20.26
C VAL A 14 -40.37 -22.88 19.38
N TYR A 15 -40.76 -23.82 18.52
CA TYR A 15 -39.84 -24.43 17.56
C TYR A 15 -39.34 -23.41 16.52
N PHE A 16 -40.22 -22.54 16.03
CA PHE A 16 -39.83 -21.50 15.08
C PHE A 16 -38.87 -20.49 15.70
N ALA A 17 -39.11 -20.07 16.95
CA ALA A 17 -38.22 -19.18 17.70
C ALA A 17 -36.84 -19.82 17.94
N LEU A 18 -36.79 -21.11 18.26
CA LEU A 18 -35.53 -21.87 18.40
C LEU A 18 -34.74 -21.95 17.10
N ILE A 19 -35.41 -22.18 15.98
CA ILE A 19 -34.78 -22.22 14.66
C ILE A 19 -34.27 -20.81 14.28
N ALA A 20 -35.06 -19.77 14.51
CA ALA A 20 -34.64 -18.40 14.24
C ALA A 20 -33.43 -17.99 15.10
N ALA A 21 -33.44 -18.34 16.39
CA ALA A 21 -32.34 -18.05 17.30
C ALA A 21 -31.05 -18.78 16.88
N THR A 22 -31.15 -20.05 16.49
CA THR A 22 -29.99 -20.82 16.01
C THR A 22 -29.44 -20.29 14.69
N LEU A 23 -30.30 -19.86 13.76
CA LEU A 23 -29.87 -19.22 12.51
C LEU A 23 -29.14 -17.89 12.76
N ILE A 24 -29.66 -17.03 13.63
CA ILE A 24 -29.01 -15.75 13.97
C ILE A 24 -27.66 -15.99 14.62
N ALA A 25 -27.57 -16.93 15.57
CA ALA A 25 -26.30 -17.28 16.22
C ALA A 25 -25.28 -17.85 15.21
N ALA A 26 -25.72 -18.72 14.30
CA ALA A 26 -24.86 -19.29 13.27
C ALA A 26 -24.36 -18.23 12.28
N CYS A 27 -25.25 -17.33 11.83
CA CYS A 27 -24.89 -16.20 10.96
C CYS A 27 -23.88 -15.26 11.64
N GLY A 28 -24.10 -14.94 12.92
CA GLY A 28 -23.17 -14.12 13.71
C GLY A 28 -21.78 -14.75 13.82
N GLY A 29 -21.72 -16.07 14.06
CA GLY A 29 -20.47 -16.83 14.10
C GLY A 29 -19.73 -16.83 12.76
N MET A 30 -20.44 -17.06 11.65
CA MET A 30 -19.87 -17.03 10.30
C MET A 30 -19.32 -15.65 9.92
N LEU A 31 -20.07 -14.58 10.19
CA LEU A 31 -19.63 -13.22 9.94
C LEU A 31 -18.36 -12.89 10.74
N HIS A 32 -18.32 -13.24 12.03
CA HIS A 32 -17.15 -12.96 12.86
C HIS A 32 -15.88 -13.65 12.33
N VAL A 33 -15.97 -14.92 11.92
CA VAL A 33 -14.83 -15.63 11.32
C VAL A 33 -14.46 -15.03 9.97
N TYR A 34 -15.44 -14.66 9.15
CA TYR A 34 -15.21 -14.03 7.85
C TYR A 34 -14.45 -12.70 7.99
N TYR A 35 -14.90 -11.81 8.88
CA TYR A 35 -14.22 -10.54 9.14
C TYR A 35 -12.80 -10.72 9.67
N LYS A 36 -12.58 -11.67 10.59
CA LYS A 36 -11.24 -11.96 11.11
C LYS A 36 -10.30 -12.49 10.03
N ASN A 37 -10.80 -13.33 9.13
CA ASN A 37 -10.01 -13.85 8.02
C ASN A 37 -9.68 -12.75 6.99
N GLN A 38 -10.64 -11.87 6.70
CA GLN A 38 -10.42 -10.69 5.85
C GLN A 38 -9.38 -9.75 6.46
N GLN A 39 -9.43 -9.51 7.77
CA GLN A 39 -8.42 -8.70 8.46
C GLN A 39 -7.01 -9.25 8.28
N ILE A 40 -6.83 -10.57 8.35
CA ILE A 40 -5.53 -11.22 8.14
C ILE A 40 -5.08 -11.06 6.68
N GLN A 41 -5.98 -11.16 5.71
CA GLN A 41 -5.64 -10.95 4.29
C GLN A 41 -5.18 -9.51 4.05
N VAL A 42 -5.95 -8.52 4.55
CA VAL A 42 -5.61 -7.10 4.41
C VAL A 42 -4.27 -6.79 5.07
N VAL A 43 -3.99 -7.30 6.27
CA VAL A 43 -2.70 -7.10 6.95
C VAL A 43 -1.54 -7.69 6.11
N ARG A 44 -1.72 -8.86 5.52
CA ARG A 44 -0.70 -9.46 4.64
C ARG A 44 -0.48 -8.65 3.36
N GLU A 45 -1.53 -8.07 2.80
CA GLU A 45 -1.42 -7.18 1.64
C GLU A 45 -0.68 -5.90 2.00
N ILE A 46 -0.97 -5.30 3.15
CA ILE A 46 -0.23 -4.15 3.68
C ILE A 46 1.25 -4.49 3.86
N ASP A 47 1.58 -5.62 4.52
CA ASP A 47 2.96 -6.06 4.70
C ASP A 47 3.68 -6.27 3.36
N ALA A 48 2.99 -6.78 2.35
CA ALA A 48 3.55 -6.98 1.02
C ALA A 48 3.81 -5.65 0.30
N ILE A 49 2.93 -4.66 0.47
CA ILE A 49 3.10 -3.32 -0.08
C ILE A 49 4.26 -2.61 0.62
N ASP A 50 4.33 -2.66 1.95
CA ASP A 50 5.41 -2.02 2.73
C ASP A 50 6.79 -2.54 2.31
N ARG A 51 6.93 -3.85 2.12
CA ARG A 51 8.18 -4.44 1.59
C ARG A 51 8.56 -3.91 0.21
N ARG A 52 7.58 -3.69 -0.67
CA ARG A 52 7.84 -3.11 -2.00
C ARG A 52 8.25 -1.65 -1.88
N VAL A 53 7.60 -0.87 -1.01
CA VAL A 53 7.96 0.53 -0.75
C VAL A 53 9.39 0.63 -0.23
N ASP A 54 9.77 -0.23 0.71
CA ASP A 54 11.15 -0.27 1.22
C ASP A 54 12.17 -0.64 0.14
N GLN A 55 11.83 -1.58 -0.74
CA GLN A 55 12.67 -1.91 -1.88
C GLN A 55 12.83 -0.71 -2.83
N TYR A 56 11.75 -0.03 -3.18
CA TYR A 56 11.83 1.18 -4.01
C TYR A 56 12.66 2.29 -3.36
N ARG A 57 12.58 2.45 -2.03
CA ARG A 57 13.42 3.41 -1.30
C ARG A 57 14.92 3.08 -1.43
N LEU A 58 15.28 1.80 -1.42
CA LEU A 58 16.67 1.38 -1.65
C LEU A 58 17.11 1.61 -3.09
N ASP A 59 16.24 1.34 -4.06
CA ASP A 59 16.53 1.57 -5.48
C ASP A 59 16.73 3.06 -5.79
N VAL A 60 15.89 3.94 -5.22
CA VAL A 60 16.05 5.40 -5.32
C VAL A 60 17.40 5.82 -4.77
N LYS A 61 17.74 5.42 -3.54
CA LYS A 61 19.06 5.73 -2.93
C LYS A 61 20.23 5.22 -3.77
N THR A 62 20.09 4.03 -4.35
CA THR A 62 21.12 3.44 -5.21
C THR A 62 21.26 4.24 -6.51
N THR A 63 20.14 4.70 -7.06
CA THR A 63 20.11 5.53 -8.26
C THR A 63 20.72 6.90 -8.00
N ASP A 64 20.38 7.53 -6.88
CA ASP A 64 20.95 8.81 -6.44
C ASP A 64 22.47 8.69 -6.27
N TYR A 65 22.94 7.64 -5.60
CA TYR A 65 24.37 7.39 -5.46
C TYR A 65 25.09 7.21 -6.80
N ARG A 66 24.48 6.47 -7.75
CA ARG A 66 25.03 6.31 -9.10
C ARG A 66 25.03 7.62 -9.87
N MET A 67 23.99 8.43 -9.71
CA MET A 67 23.89 9.74 -10.32
C MET A 67 24.99 10.67 -9.80
N ASP A 68 25.21 10.71 -8.49
CA ASP A 68 26.29 11.46 -7.85
C ASP A 68 27.66 11.00 -8.35
N GLN A 69 27.87 9.69 -8.53
CA GLN A 69 29.11 9.15 -9.06
C GLN A 69 29.36 9.57 -10.52
N LEU A 70 28.34 9.56 -11.36
CA LEU A 70 28.43 9.97 -12.77
C LEU A 70 28.58 11.48 -12.93
N LEU A 71 27.89 12.26 -12.10
CA LEU A 71 27.99 13.72 -12.09
C LEU A 71 29.23 14.23 -11.34
N ASN A 72 29.99 13.34 -10.71
CA ASN A 72 31.21 13.73 -10.04
C ASN A 72 32.23 14.28 -11.05
N ARG A 73 32.52 15.57 -10.91
CA ARG A 73 33.47 16.31 -11.76
C ARG A 73 34.83 15.62 -11.90
N TYR A 74 35.30 14.95 -10.84
CA TYR A 74 36.58 14.24 -10.87
C TYR A 74 36.50 12.95 -11.71
N ALA A 75 35.38 12.21 -11.62
CA ALA A 75 35.16 11.02 -12.42
C ALA A 75 35.03 11.37 -13.92
N ILE A 76 34.29 12.43 -14.24
CA ILE A 76 34.14 12.94 -15.61
C ILE A 76 35.50 13.37 -16.19
N ARG A 77 36.30 14.12 -15.43
CA ARG A 77 37.64 14.54 -15.87
C ARG A 77 38.55 13.36 -16.15
N LYS A 78 38.54 12.35 -15.28
CA LYS A 78 39.33 11.13 -15.45
C LYS A 78 38.89 10.33 -16.69
N GLN A 79 37.59 10.19 -16.92
CA GLN A 79 37.06 9.54 -18.12
C GLN A 79 37.39 10.31 -19.40
N LEU A 80 37.39 11.64 -19.38
CA LEU A 80 37.81 12.43 -20.54
C LEU A 80 39.31 12.27 -20.85
N GLU A 81 40.14 12.19 -19.81
CA GLU A 81 41.58 11.95 -19.93
C GLU A 81 41.86 10.55 -20.51
N GLU A 82 41.16 9.52 -20.03
CA GLU A 82 41.25 8.15 -20.56
C GLU A 82 40.78 8.03 -22.01
N ASN A 83 39.77 8.81 -22.42
CA ASN A 83 39.25 8.82 -23.79
C ASN A 83 40.05 9.73 -24.75
N SER A 84 41.18 10.30 -24.32
CA SER A 84 42.01 11.22 -25.12
C SER A 84 41.23 12.41 -25.72
N SER A 85 40.14 12.81 -25.08
CA SER A 85 39.31 13.94 -25.52
C SER A 85 39.93 15.24 -25.01
N THR A 86 40.35 16.12 -25.91
CA THR A 86 40.85 17.45 -25.57
C THR A 86 39.70 18.27 -25.00
N LEU A 87 39.75 18.54 -23.69
CA LEU A 87 38.86 19.46 -23.01
C LEU A 87 38.81 20.80 -23.77
N CYS A 88 37.68 21.08 -24.42
CA CYS A 88 37.45 22.38 -25.02
C CYS A 88 37.09 23.37 -23.90
N ALA A 89 37.88 24.43 -23.75
CA ALA A 89 37.59 25.47 -22.77
C ALA A 89 36.26 26.13 -23.14
N ILE A 90 35.24 25.95 -22.31
CA ILE A 90 33.95 26.63 -22.48
C ILE A 90 34.17 28.11 -22.13
N PRO A 91 34.03 29.04 -23.09
CA PRO A 91 34.18 30.46 -22.80
C PRO A 91 33.09 30.90 -21.83
N LEU A 92 33.49 31.65 -20.80
CA LEU A 92 32.61 32.05 -19.68
C LEU A 92 31.36 32.86 -20.11
N GLY A 93 31.32 33.35 -21.35
CA GLY A 93 30.17 34.08 -21.92
C GLY A 93 29.09 33.22 -22.56
N LEU A 94 29.23 31.89 -22.62
CA LEU A 94 28.31 30.96 -23.27
C LEU A 94 27.55 30.06 -22.28
N ILE A 95 27.60 30.39 -20.98
CA ILE A 95 26.92 29.64 -19.93
C ILE A 95 25.46 30.11 -19.91
N GLU A 96 24.57 29.30 -20.48
CA GLU A 96 23.13 29.48 -20.33
C GLU A 96 22.74 29.09 -18.91
N GLN A 97 22.21 30.04 -18.14
CA GLN A 97 21.74 29.81 -16.79
C GLN A 97 20.31 29.25 -16.88
N VAL A 98 20.18 27.93 -16.73
CA VAL A 98 18.87 27.27 -16.70
C VAL A 98 18.31 27.40 -15.29
N ASP A 99 17.31 28.28 -15.12
CA ASP A 99 16.57 28.37 -13.87
C ASP A 99 15.82 27.05 -13.60
N PRO A 100 15.76 26.59 -12.34
CA PRO A 100 15.02 25.38 -12.02
C PRO A 100 13.56 25.57 -12.46
N ALA A 101 13.06 24.61 -13.25
CA ALA A 101 11.67 24.61 -13.67
C ALA A 101 10.78 24.81 -12.43
N PRO A 102 9.83 25.76 -12.45
CA PRO A 102 8.94 25.97 -11.32
C PRO A 102 8.27 24.62 -11.01
N PRO A 103 8.17 24.23 -9.72
CA PRO A 103 7.61 22.94 -9.36
C PRO A 103 6.25 22.83 -10.04
N ALA A 104 6.13 21.88 -10.97
CA ALA A 104 4.85 21.53 -11.54
C ALA A 104 3.94 21.29 -10.35
N ARG A 105 2.84 22.04 -10.25
CA ARG A 105 1.86 21.90 -9.17
C ARG A 105 1.52 20.42 -9.08
N GLU A 106 2.10 19.73 -8.11
CA GLU A 106 1.69 18.39 -7.75
C GLU A 106 0.22 18.55 -7.38
N SER A 107 -0.65 18.14 -8.27
CA SER A 107 -2.06 17.97 -7.99
C SER A 107 -2.14 16.79 -7.04
N VAL A 108 -1.81 17.05 -5.78
CA VAL A 108 -2.02 16.11 -4.68
C VAL A 108 -3.53 15.91 -4.64
N ALA A 109 -3.99 14.77 -5.14
CA ALA A 109 -5.36 14.34 -4.97
C ALA A 109 -5.58 14.15 -3.47
N SER A 110 -6.04 15.20 -2.80
CA SER A 110 -6.48 15.15 -1.41
C SER A 110 -7.77 14.34 -1.36
N ALA A 111 -7.64 13.01 -1.29
CA ALA A 111 -8.71 12.20 -0.75
C ALA A 111 -8.81 12.53 0.75
N THR A 112 -9.68 13.48 1.06
CA THR A 112 -10.12 13.79 2.43
C THR A 112 -11.33 12.88 2.77
N PRO A 113 -11.62 12.68 4.06
CA PRO A 113 -11.89 11.38 4.70
C PRO A 113 -13.26 10.75 4.45
#